data_AF-A0A1H4BD98-F1
#
_entry.id   AF-A0A1H4BD98-F1
#
_cell.length_a   1.000
_cell.length_b   1.000
_cell.length_c   1.000
_cell.angle_alpha   90.00
_cell.angle_beta   90.00
_cell.angle_gamma   90.00
#
_symmetry.space_group_name_H-M   'P 1'
#
loop_
_entity.id
_entity.type
_entity.pdbx_description
1 polymer ?
#
loop_
_entity_poly.entity_id
_entity_poly.type
_entity_poly.pdbx_seq_one_letter_code
_entity_poly.pdbx_strand_id
1 'polypeptide(L)'
;MSWIDWVGMIPAIIFPVATLVQVVHLLRVKNATGVSALSWSAFAVGNLALYVYTEKYLEWQALLGLLGTALLQVYLIALILYYQRQAVKEQI
;
A
#
# COMPACT_ATOMS: atom_id res chain seq x y z
N MET A 1 -24.64 -14.31 3.31
CA MET A 1 -23.72 -13.52 2.47
C MET A 1 -24.52 -12.91 1.34
N SER A 2 -24.60 -11.58 1.34
CA SER A 2 -25.19 -10.78 0.27
C SER A 2 -24.19 -10.57 -0.87
N TRP A 3 -24.64 -10.07 -2.03
CA TRP A 3 -23.75 -9.70 -3.12
C TRP A 3 -22.78 -8.58 -2.73
N ILE A 4 -23.20 -7.68 -1.82
CA ILE A 4 -22.37 -6.59 -1.28
C ILE A 4 -21.20 -7.15 -0.49
N ASP A 5 -21.42 -8.22 0.29
CA ASP A 5 -20.34 -8.87 1.05
C ASP A 5 -19.27 -9.42 0.12
N TRP A 6 -19.69 -10.05 -0.98
CA TRP A 6 -18.77 -10.58 -2.01
C TRP A 6 -17.99 -9.49 -2.72
N VAL A 7 -18.66 -8.41 -3.15
CA VAL A 7 -17.99 -7.28 -3.80
C VAL A 7 -17.04 -6.57 -2.83
N GLY A 8 -17.41 -6.46 -1.55
CA GLY A 8 -16.57 -5.91 -0.50
C GLY A 8 -15.28 -6.71 -0.25
N MET A 9 -15.23 -7.99 -0.60
CA MET A 9 -14.00 -8.79 -0.53
C MET A 9 -12.98 -8.41 -1.61
N ILE A 10 -13.43 -7.87 -2.75
CA ILE A 10 -12.54 -7.60 -3.90
C ILE A 10 -11.47 -6.56 -3.52
N PRO A 11 -11.80 -5.36 -3.02
CA PRO A 11 -10.78 -4.40 -2.61
C PRO A 11 -9.91 -4.93 -1.47
N ALA A 12 -10.52 -5.70 -0.55
CA ALA A 12 -9.82 -6.26 0.61
C ALA A 12 -8.72 -7.26 0.26
N ILE A 13 -8.76 -7.83 -0.95
CA ILE A 13 -7.74 -8.75 -1.47
C ILE A 13 -6.85 -8.05 -2.49
N ILE A 14 -7.45 -7.33 -3.45
CA ILE A 14 -6.71 -6.76 -4.59
C ILE A 14 -5.73 -5.67 -4.14
N PHE A 15 -6.12 -4.77 -3.23
CA PHE A 15 -5.23 -3.69 -2.79
C PHE A 15 -3.99 -4.17 -2.00
N PRO A 16 -4.11 -5.08 -1.01
CA PRO A 16 -2.92 -5.59 -0.34
C PRO A 16 -2.06 -6.43 -1.28
N VAL A 17 -2.66 -7.25 -2.16
CA VAL A 17 -1.90 -8.04 -3.15
C VAL A 17 -1.14 -7.14 -4.12
N ALA A 18 -1.77 -6.11 -4.68
CA ALA A 18 -1.10 -5.15 -5.57
C ALA A 18 0.06 -4.43 -4.86
N THR A 19 -0.14 -4.05 -3.61
CA THR A 19 0.90 -3.40 -2.81
C THR A 19 2.07 -4.36 -2.52
N LEU A 20 1.78 -5.62 -2.17
CA LEU A 20 2.79 -6.66 -1.97
C LEU A 20 3.59 -6.94 -3.24
N VAL A 21 2.95 -7.01 -4.41
CA VAL A 21 3.64 -7.17 -5.69
C VAL A 21 4.61 -6.02 -5.92
N GLN A 22 4.20 -4.78 -5.64
CA GLN A 22 5.08 -3.61 -5.76
C GLN A 22 6.26 -3.68 -4.77
N VAL A 23 6.03 -4.07 -3.53
CA VAL A 23 7.08 -4.27 -2.52
C VAL A 23 8.09 -5.32 -2.98
N VAL A 24 7.61 -6.49 -3.40
CA VAL A 24 8.46 -7.58 -3.90
C VAL A 24 9.24 -7.13 -5.13
N HIS A 25 8.63 -6.38 -6.04
CA HIS A 25 9.30 -5.82 -7.21
C HIS A 25 10.46 -4.88 -6.81
N LEU A 26 10.23 -3.92 -5.90
CA LEU A 26 11.29 -3.02 -5.42
C LEU A 26 12.41 -3.77 -4.71
N LEU A 27 12.09 -4.76 -3.88
CA LEU A 27 13.11 -5.56 -3.19
C LEU A 27 13.98 -6.38 -4.15
N ARG A 28 13.40 -6.85 -5.27
CA ARG A 28 14.13 -7.63 -6.29
C ARG A 28 14.98 -6.74 -7.20
N VAL A 29 14.40 -5.66 -7.71
CA VAL A 29 15.08 -4.78 -8.68
C VAL A 29 16.01 -3.79 -7.98
N LYS A 30 15.78 -3.51 -6.69
CA LYS A 30 16.54 -2.53 -5.87
C LYS A 30 16.60 -1.14 -6.51
N ASN A 31 15.59 -0.81 -7.30
CA ASN A 31 15.49 0.46 -7.99
C ASN A 31 14.05 1.00 -7.86
N ALA A 32 13.94 2.28 -7.55
CA ALA A 32 12.69 3.01 -7.38
C ALA A 32 12.42 4.03 -8.50
N THR A 33 13.19 4.03 -9.59
CA THR A 33 12.95 4.87 -10.76
C THR A 33 11.53 4.66 -11.29
N GLY A 34 10.80 5.77 -11.50
CA GLY A 34 9.41 5.73 -11.97
C GLY A 34 8.36 5.43 -10.89
N VAL A 35 8.76 5.14 -9.65
CA VAL A 35 7.83 4.90 -8.54
C VAL A 35 7.73 6.14 -7.66
N SER A 36 6.56 6.77 -7.64
CA SER A 36 6.31 8.02 -6.90
C SER A 36 6.01 7.77 -5.43
N ALA A 37 6.91 8.20 -4.54
CA ALA A 37 6.69 8.16 -3.09
C ALA A 37 5.45 8.97 -2.68
N LEU A 38 5.23 10.14 -3.31
CA LEU A 38 4.09 11.02 -2.99
C LEU A 38 2.75 10.36 -3.32
N SER A 39 2.66 9.67 -4.45
CA SER A 39 1.43 8.96 -4.86
C SER A 39 1.12 7.83 -3.87
N TRP A 40 2.12 7.05 -3.48
CA TRP A 40 1.94 5.99 -2.48
C TRP A 40 1.60 6.55 -1.09
N SER A 41 2.15 7.71 -0.70
CA SER A 41 1.74 8.42 0.52
C SER A 41 0.28 8.83 0.50
N ALA A 42 -0.21 9.35 -0.63
CA ALA A 42 -1.62 9.72 -0.78
C ALA A 42 -2.54 8.50 -0.64
N PHE A 43 -2.15 7.34 -1.21
CA PHE A 43 -2.90 6.10 -1.03
C PHE A 43 -2.89 5.61 0.42
N ALA A 44 -1.75 5.68 1.11
CA ALA A 44 -1.64 5.28 2.52
C ALA A 44 -2.55 6.12 3.42
N VAL A 45 -2.52 7.45 3.23
CA VAL A 45 -3.40 8.38 3.96
C VAL A 45 -4.86 8.12 3.61
N GLY A 46 -5.18 7.92 2.33
CA GLY A 46 -6.54 7.62 1.87
C GLY A 46 -7.11 6.35 2.48
N ASN A 47 -6.35 5.25 2.50
CA ASN A 47 -6.76 3.99 3.11
C ASN A 47 -6.93 4.11 4.63
N LEU A 48 -6.02 4.83 5.30
CA LEU A 48 -6.15 5.07 6.74
C LEU A 48 -7.36 5.93 7.08
N ALA A 49 -7.61 7.00 6.32
CA ALA A 49 -8.79 7.84 6.47
C ALA A 49 -10.07 7.06 6.20
N LEU A 50 -10.08 6.21 5.16
CA LEU A 50 -11.23 5.38 4.83
C LEU A 50 -11.50 4.32 5.91
N TYR A 51 -10.47 3.75 6.50
CA TYR A 51 -10.62 2.83 7.63
C TYR A 51 -11.37 3.49 8.79
N VAL A 52 -10.99 4.72 9.17
CA VAL A 52 -11.69 5.50 10.20
C VAL A 52 -13.11 5.86 9.76
N TYR A 53 -13.27 6.36 8.54
CA TYR A 53 -14.55 6.79 8.00
C TYR A 53 -15.61 5.68 7.94
N THR A 54 -15.20 4.44 7.65
CA THR A 54 -16.14 3.32 7.55
C THR A 54 -16.66 2.83 8.91
N GLU A 55 -15.99 3.19 10.02
CA GLU A 55 -16.30 2.75 11.39
C GLU A 55 -16.35 1.22 11.60
N LYS A 56 -15.87 0.44 10.62
CA LYS A 56 -15.89 -1.03 10.60
C LYS A 56 -14.59 -1.62 11.18
N TYR A 57 -14.19 -1.17 12.36
CA TYR A 57 -12.86 -1.43 12.92
C TYR A 57 -12.51 -2.91 13.14
N LEU A 58 -13.49 -3.78 13.34
CA LEU A 58 -13.28 -5.20 13.59
C LEU A 58 -13.61 -6.09 12.38
N GLU A 59 -14.12 -5.49 11.29
CA GLU A 59 -14.42 -6.24 10.08
C GLU A 59 -13.12 -6.58 9.35
N TRP A 60 -12.95 -7.86 9.02
CA TRP A 60 -11.72 -8.33 8.40
C TRP A 60 -11.45 -7.65 7.05
N GLN A 61 -12.49 -7.27 6.30
CA GLN A 61 -12.35 -6.54 5.03
C GLN A 61 -11.77 -5.14 5.25
N ALA A 62 -12.17 -4.45 6.31
CA ALA A 62 -11.64 -3.12 6.65
C ALA A 62 -10.23 -3.22 7.22
N LEU A 63 -9.98 -4.21 8.08
CA LEU A 63 -8.66 -4.48 8.65
C LEU A 63 -7.63 -4.82 7.57
N LEU A 64 -7.89 -5.77 6.69
CA LEU A 64 -6.93 -6.16 5.66
C LEU A 64 -6.92 -5.19 4.48
N GLY A 65 -8.11 -4.81 3.99
CA GLY A 65 -8.26 -4.00 2.79
C GLY A 65 -7.82 -2.55 2.96
N LEU A 66 -8.00 -1.99 4.17
CA LEU A 66 -7.72 -0.58 4.43
C LEU A 66 -6.53 -0.42 5.36
N LEU A 67 -6.65 -0.82 6.64
CA LEU A 67 -5.59 -0.58 7.63
C LEU A 67 -4.29 -1.34 7.29
N GLY A 68 -4.40 -2.63 7.01
CA GLY A 68 -3.28 -3.50 6.63
C GLY A 68 -2.63 -3.04 5.33
N THR A 69 -3.44 -2.71 4.32
CA THR A 69 -2.95 -2.09 3.08
C THR A 69 -2.21 -0.79 3.36
N ALA A 70 -2.74 0.10 4.20
CA ALA A 70 -2.09 1.37 4.53
C ALA A 70 -0.71 1.14 5.18
N LEU A 71 -0.61 0.18 6.10
CA LEU A 71 0.68 -0.20 6.72
C LEU A 71 1.67 -0.77 5.70
N LEU A 72 1.21 -1.61 4.77
CA LEU A 72 2.04 -2.10 3.67
C LEU A 72 2.51 -0.96 2.74
N GLN A 73 1.65 0.02 2.48
CA GLN A 73 1.98 1.19 1.70
C GLN A 73 3.02 2.08 2.41
N VAL A 74 2.93 2.24 3.74
CA VAL A 74 3.97 2.92 4.53
C VAL A 74 5.31 2.22 4.40
N TYR A 75 5.34 0.89 4.48
CA TYR A 75 6.56 0.12 4.27
C TYR A 75 7.12 0.29 2.85
N LEU A 76 6.25 0.25 1.84
CA LEU A 76 6.61 0.50 0.44
C LEU A 76 7.22 1.90 0.25
N ILE A 77 6.64 2.94 0.85
CA ILE A 77 7.18 4.31 0.79
C ILE A 77 8.59 4.36 1.40
N ALA A 78 8.81 3.69 2.53
CA ALA A 78 10.13 3.61 3.15
C ALA A 78 11.16 2.97 2.20
N LEU A 79 10.79 1.90 1.49
CA LEU A 79 11.64 1.26 0.48
C LEU A 79 11.92 2.19 -0.72
N ILE A 80 10.89 2.88 -1.23
CA ILE A 80 11.05 3.83 -2.34
C ILE A 80 12.07 4.91 -1.97
N LEU A 81 11.89 5.54 -0.80
CA LEU A 81 12.80 6.59 -0.33
C LEU A 81 14.21 6.06 -0.09
N TYR A 82 14.35 4.83 0.40
CA TYR A 82 15.65 4.18 0.60
C TYR A 82 16.40 4.01 -0.74
N TYR A 83 15.78 3.40 -1.74
CA TYR A 83 16.42 3.17 -3.03
C TYR A 83 16.64 4.45 -3.84
N GLN A 84 15.75 5.45 -3.74
CA GLN A 84 15.97 6.77 -4.33
C GLN A 84 17.23 7.44 -3.75
N ARG A 85 17.42 7.36 -2.43
CA ARG A 85 18.62 7.91 -1.78
C ARG A 85 19.90 7.19 -2.18
N GLN A 86 19.85 5.88 -2.42
CA GLN A 86 21.00 5.13 -2.92
C GLN A 86 21.40 5.57 -4.33
N ALA A 87 20.43 5.67 -5.23
CA ALA A 87 20.68 6.11 -6.60
C ALA A 87 21.31 7.51 -6.66
N VAL A 88 20.92 8.43 -5.77
CA VAL A 88 21.55 9.76 -5.67
C VAL A 88 23.00 9.68 -5.16
N LYS A 89 23.30 8.82 -4.19
CA LYS A 89 24.66 8.65 -3.66
C LYS A 89 25.64 8.06 -4.68
N GLU A 90 25.20 7.17 -5.55
CA GLU A 90 26.05 6.58 -6.59
C GLU A 90 26.43 7.57 -7.71
N GLN A 91 25.78 8.75 -7.76
CA GLN A 91 26.01 9.78 -8.78
C GLN A 91 26.91 10.95 -8.32
N ILE A 92 27.31 10.99 -7.03
CA ILE A 92 28.17 12.02 -6.43
C ILE A 92 29.54 11.42 -6.15
#